data_AF-A0A2N0EUU4-F1
#
_entry.id   AF-A0A2N0EUU4-F1
#
_cell.length_a   1.000
_cell.length_b   1.000
_cell.length_c   1.000
_cell.angle_alpha   90.00
_cell.angle_beta   90.00
_cell.angle_gamma   90.00
#
_symmetry.space_group_name_H-M   'P 1'
#
loop_
_entity.id
_entity.type
_entity.pdbx_description
1 polymer ?
#
loop_
_entity_poly.entity_id
_entity_poly.type
_entity_poly.pdbx_seq_one_letter_code
_entity_poly.pdbx_strand_id
1 'polypeptide(L)'
;MKTDFYTKAVLTIIALCLTINVVKEFELIPAAYASENKGAVETSTKYRLVPINEFDTMDVRIVDINTYDELNVNLKSVDTYDEVKVNIKSIDTSDELDVNIDEIGGGWVSNGGPIRVKVE
;
A
#
# COMPACT_ATOMS: atom_id res chain seq x y z
N MET A 1 18.24 23.76 -73.48
CA MET A 1 16.85 23.94 -72.98
C MET A 1 16.34 22.76 -72.16
N LYS A 2 16.71 21.49 -72.41
CA LYS A 2 16.22 20.33 -71.64
C LYS A 2 16.77 20.22 -70.20
N THR A 3 17.98 20.73 -69.96
CA THR A 3 18.64 20.73 -68.64
C THR A 3 17.94 21.65 -67.64
N ASP A 4 17.45 22.79 -68.08
CA ASP A 4 16.80 23.80 -67.24
C ASP A 4 15.49 23.29 -66.60
N PHE A 5 14.71 22.51 -67.36
CA PHE A 5 13.49 21.86 -66.85
C PHE A 5 13.81 20.80 -65.80
N TYR A 6 14.85 19.99 -66.03
CA TYR A 6 15.26 18.93 -65.10
C TYR A 6 15.76 19.52 -63.79
N THR A 7 16.63 20.54 -63.85
CA THR A 7 17.15 21.20 -62.65
C THR A 7 16.05 21.91 -61.86
N LYS A 8 15.12 22.59 -62.54
CA LYS A 8 13.96 23.21 -61.89
C LYS A 8 13.04 22.19 -61.22
N ALA A 9 12.79 21.03 -61.86
CA ALA A 9 11.98 19.97 -61.27
C ALA A 9 12.63 19.39 -60.00
N VAL A 10 13.93 19.09 -60.06
CA VAL A 10 14.68 18.55 -58.91
C VAL A 10 14.71 19.55 -57.75
N LEU A 11 14.99 20.84 -58.03
CA LEU A 11 14.96 21.89 -57.01
C LEU A 11 13.58 22.05 -56.36
N THR A 12 12.51 21.90 -57.14
CA THR A 12 11.13 21.99 -56.63
C THR A 12 10.81 20.83 -55.69
N ILE A 13 11.25 19.62 -56.03
CA ILE A 13 11.07 18.43 -55.18
C ILE A 13 11.88 18.58 -53.88
N ILE A 14 13.13 19.05 -53.95
CA ILE A 14 13.96 19.27 -52.76
C ILE A 14 13.32 20.33 -51.85
N ALA A 15 12.84 21.44 -52.42
CA ALA A 15 12.15 22.48 -51.66
C ALA A 15 10.90 21.95 -50.95
N LEU A 16 10.08 21.13 -51.64
CA LEU A 16 8.91 20.49 -51.05
C LEU A 16 9.29 19.59 -49.86
N CYS A 17 10.30 18.73 -50.02
CA CYS A 17 10.78 17.83 -48.97
C CYS A 17 11.30 18.59 -47.75
N LEU A 18 12.07 19.66 -47.97
CA LEU A 18 12.57 20.50 -46.88
C LEU A 18 11.43 21.22 -46.15
N THR A 19 10.40 21.67 -46.87
CA THR A 19 9.23 22.32 -46.26
C THR A 19 8.48 21.34 -45.34
N ILE A 20 8.31 20.08 -45.76
CA ILE A 20 7.65 19.05 -44.93
C ILE A 20 8.49 18.71 -43.69
N ASN A 21 9.83 18.62 -43.81
CA ASN A 21 10.70 18.35 -42.66
C ASN A 21 10.65 19.48 -41.63
N VAL A 22 10.69 20.74 -42.08
CA VAL A 22 10.57 21.90 -41.19
C VAL A 22 9.23 21.87 -40.45
N VAL A 23 8.11 21.60 -41.14
CA VAL A 23 6.79 21.50 -40.50
C VAL A 23 6.72 20.39 -39.45
N LYS A 24 7.46 19.27 -39.62
CA LYS A 24 7.57 18.21 -38.61
C LYS A 24 8.37 18.63 -37.38
N GLU A 25 9.45 19.39 -37.57
CA GLU A 25 10.29 19.88 -36.46
C GLU A 25 9.60 20.96 -35.62
N PHE A 26 8.68 21.73 -36.22
CA PHE A 26 7.95 22.78 -35.51
C PHE A 26 6.88 22.28 -34.53
N GLU A 27 6.75 20.95 -34.32
CA GLU A 27 5.78 20.31 -33.42
C GLU A 27 4.37 20.96 -33.47
N LEU A 28 3.96 21.43 -34.66
CA LEU A 28 2.73 22.21 -34.84
C LEU A 28 1.48 21.39 -34.44
N ILE A 29 1.62 20.06 -34.48
CA ILE A 29 0.68 19.11 -33.90
C ILE A 29 1.35 18.55 -32.65
N PRO A 30 0.95 18.97 -31.44
CA PRO A 30 1.51 18.43 -30.22
C PRO A 30 1.25 16.93 -30.17
N ALA A 31 2.31 16.14 -29.95
CA ALA A 31 2.17 14.72 -29.69
C ALA A 31 1.38 14.56 -28.39
N ALA A 32 0.23 13.87 -28.46
CA ALA A 32 -0.54 13.53 -27.28
C ALA A 32 0.23 12.46 -26.49
N TYR A 33 1.09 12.89 -25.57
CA TYR A 33 1.66 12.01 -24.57
C TYR A 33 0.52 11.56 -23.66
N ALA A 34 0.39 10.25 -23.46
CA ALA A 34 -0.50 9.69 -22.46
C ALA A 34 -0.03 10.20 -21.10
N SER A 35 -0.73 11.19 -20.56
CA SER A 35 -0.61 11.55 -19.16
C SER A 35 -1.15 10.35 -18.38
N GLU A 36 -0.26 9.58 -17.76
CA GLU A 36 -0.67 8.71 -16.66
C GLU A 36 -1.28 9.62 -15.61
N ASN A 37 -2.61 9.67 -15.61
CA ASN A 37 -3.36 10.42 -14.63
C ASN A 37 -3.17 9.72 -13.27
N LYS A 38 -2.08 10.05 -12.57
CA LYS A 38 -1.82 9.66 -11.18
C LYS A 38 -2.68 10.50 -10.22
N GLY A 39 -3.98 10.58 -10.48
CA GLY A 39 -4.80 11.59 -9.81
C GLY A 39 -6.28 11.53 -10.11
N ALA A 40 -6.92 10.39 -9.81
CA ALA A 40 -8.28 10.35 -9.25
C ALA A 40 -8.67 8.88 -9.10
N VAL A 41 -8.22 8.26 -8.00
CA VAL A 41 -8.87 7.04 -7.53
C VAL A 41 -10.25 7.44 -7.08
N GLU A 42 -11.26 7.06 -7.87
CA GLU A 42 -12.65 7.26 -7.54
C GLU A 42 -12.93 6.69 -6.14
N THR A 43 -13.49 7.54 -5.29
CA THR A 43 -13.84 7.23 -3.91
C THR A 43 -15.01 6.24 -3.85
N SER A 44 -14.74 4.96 -4.10
CA SER A 44 -15.58 3.87 -3.62
C SER A 44 -15.17 3.59 -2.16
N THR A 45 -16.10 3.79 -1.24
CA THR A 45 -15.88 3.96 0.20
C THR A 45 -15.58 2.66 0.97
N LYS A 46 -15.08 1.61 0.31
CA LYS A 46 -14.89 0.31 0.98
C LYS A 46 -13.44 -0.19 1.02
N TYR A 47 -12.66 0.04 -0.02
CA TYR A 47 -11.25 -0.38 -0.04
C TYR A 47 -10.40 0.64 -0.80
N ARG A 48 -9.22 0.91 -0.27
CA ARG A 48 -8.21 1.78 -0.88
C ARG A 48 -6.87 1.06 -0.87
N LEU A 49 -6.13 1.19 -1.97
CA LEU A 49 -4.74 0.76 -2.02
C LEU A 49 -3.91 1.71 -1.15
N VAL A 50 -3.24 1.15 -0.14
CA VAL A 50 -2.32 1.88 0.72
C VAL A 50 -0.91 1.61 0.20
N PRO A 51 -0.12 2.65 -0.11
CA PRO A 51 1.25 2.46 -0.55
C PRO A 51 2.06 1.79 0.56
N ILE A 52 2.83 0.78 0.18
CA ILE A 52 3.85 0.13 1.03
C ILE A 52 5.20 0.81 0.78
N ASN A 53 6.06 0.84 1.79
CA ASN A 53 7.42 1.35 1.64
C ASN A 53 8.37 0.29 1.07
N GLU A 54 9.63 0.65 0.80
CA GLU A 54 10.67 -0.24 0.24
C GLU A 54 10.97 -1.47 1.12
N PHE A 55 10.55 -1.45 2.38
CA PHE A 55 10.72 -2.53 3.35
C PHE A 55 9.45 -3.39 3.51
N ASP A 56 8.47 -3.27 2.61
CA ASP A 56 7.18 -3.95 2.67
C ASP A 56 6.39 -3.71 3.98
N THR A 57 6.64 -2.57 4.63
CA THR A 57 5.93 -2.19 5.85
C THR A 57 4.87 -1.12 5.57
N MET A 58 3.84 -1.10 6.42
CA MET A 58 2.72 -0.18 6.32
C MET A 58 2.41 0.40 7.70
N ASP A 59 2.54 1.73 7.82
CA ASP A 59 2.18 2.44 9.03
C ASP A 59 0.68 2.76 8.99
N VAL A 60 -0.09 2.13 9.90
CA VAL A 60 -1.55 2.31 9.99
C VAL A 60 -1.90 2.91 11.34
N ARG A 61 -2.59 4.06 11.31
CA ARG A 61 -3.24 4.62 12.49
C ARG A 61 -4.75 4.47 12.33
N ILE A 62 -5.35 3.65 13.19
CA ILE A 62 -6.79 3.47 13.22
C ILE A 62 -7.38 4.52 14.18
N VAL A 63 -8.30 5.34 13.70
CA VAL A 63 -8.98 6.39 14.48
C VAL A 63 -10.48 6.29 14.29
N ASP A 64 -11.23 6.69 15.32
CA ASP A 64 -12.69 6.85 15.28
C ASP A 64 -13.42 5.65 14.69
N ILE A 65 -13.12 4.44 15.19
CA ILE A 65 -13.88 3.24 14.84
C ILE A 65 -15.27 3.38 15.45
N ASN A 66 -16.19 3.96 14.69
CA ASN A 66 -17.60 4.07 15.05
C ASN A 66 -18.37 2.83 14.57
N THR A 67 -17.89 1.66 14.95
CA THR A 67 -18.67 0.44 14.84
C THR A 67 -19.29 0.23 16.21
N TYR A 68 -20.62 0.10 16.27
CA TYR A 68 -21.29 -0.41 17.47
C TYR A 68 -20.78 -1.82 17.84
N ASP A 69 -20.05 -2.46 16.92
CA ASP A 69 -19.43 -3.77 17.04
C ASP A 69 -17.91 -3.66 17.27
N GLU A 70 -17.35 -4.66 17.93
CA GLU A 70 -15.92 -4.76 18.27
C GLU A 70 -15.00 -4.79 17.02
N LEU A 71 -13.78 -4.26 17.12
CA LEU A 71 -12.76 -4.42 16.06
C LEU A 71 -12.17 -5.83 16.12
N ASN A 72 -12.43 -6.64 15.10
CA ASN A 72 -11.78 -7.95 14.94
C ASN A 72 -10.46 -7.80 14.17
N VAL A 73 -9.35 -8.21 14.79
CA VAL A 73 -8.00 -8.21 14.19
C VAL A 73 -7.37 -9.58 14.34
N ASN A 74 -6.77 -10.08 13.26
CA ASN A 74 -5.88 -11.24 13.32
C ASN A 74 -4.44 -10.76 13.35
N LEU A 75 -3.70 -11.14 14.40
CA LEU A 75 -2.32 -10.77 14.60
C LEU A 75 -1.41 -11.99 14.40
N LYS A 76 -0.36 -11.82 13.59
CA LYS A 76 0.67 -12.84 13.40
C LYS A 76 2.02 -12.21 13.73
N SER A 77 2.64 -12.69 14.81
CA SER A 77 3.91 -12.18 15.36
C SER A 77 3.81 -10.72 15.81
N VAL A 78 3.71 -10.51 17.11
CA VAL A 78 3.62 -9.18 17.74
C VAL A 78 4.90 -8.95 18.51
N ASP A 79 5.61 -7.87 18.18
CA ASP A 79 6.78 -7.39 18.92
C ASP A 79 6.53 -5.93 19.31
N THR A 80 6.61 -5.64 20.61
CA THR A 80 6.31 -4.32 21.18
C THR A 80 7.44 -3.89 22.10
N TYR A 81 7.75 -2.60 22.07
CA TYR A 81 8.78 -2.02 22.95
C TYR A 81 8.41 -2.14 24.43
N ASP A 82 7.15 -1.90 24.76
CA ASP A 82 6.61 -1.97 26.11
C ASP A 82 5.67 -3.17 26.26
N GLU A 83 5.38 -3.54 27.51
CA GLU A 83 4.43 -4.59 27.85
C GLU A 83 3.00 -4.26 27.39
N VAL A 84 2.35 -5.22 26.74
CA VAL A 84 0.94 -5.10 26.32
C VAL A 84 0.03 -5.70 27.37
N LYS A 85 -0.85 -4.88 27.95
CA LYS A 85 -1.92 -5.38 28.83
C LYS A 85 -3.06 -5.94 27.98
N VAL A 86 -3.35 -7.22 28.15
CA VAL A 86 -4.39 -7.94 27.39
C VAL A 86 -5.45 -8.48 28.34
N ASN A 87 -6.72 -8.22 28.03
CA ASN A 87 -7.85 -8.85 28.72
C ASN A 87 -8.30 -10.06 27.90
N ILE A 88 -8.01 -11.26 28.40
CA ILE A 88 -8.30 -12.50 27.68
C ILE A 88 -9.57 -13.13 28.25
N LYS A 89 -10.55 -13.41 27.39
CA LYS A 89 -11.79 -14.11 27.78
C LYS A 89 -11.70 -15.62 27.58
N SER A 90 -11.02 -16.05 26.51
CA SER A 90 -10.87 -17.46 26.15
C SER A 90 -9.57 -17.67 25.38
N ILE A 91 -8.92 -18.80 25.61
CA ILE A 91 -7.78 -19.27 24.83
C ILE A 91 -8.12 -20.68 24.36
N ASP A 92 -7.92 -20.94 23.08
CA ASP A 92 -8.07 -22.26 22.47
C ASP A 92 -6.73 -22.61 21.79
N THR A 93 -6.13 -23.71 22.22
CA THR A 93 -4.81 -24.19 21.78
C THR A 93 -4.87 -25.70 21.62
N SER A 94 -4.15 -26.22 20.62
CA SER A 94 -4.06 -27.66 20.38
C SER A 94 -3.09 -28.38 21.33
N ASP A 95 -2.19 -27.64 21.98
CA ASP A 95 -1.15 -28.16 22.88
C ASP A 95 -1.15 -27.39 24.21
N GLU A 96 -0.33 -27.82 25.16
CA GLU A 96 -0.19 -27.19 26.47
C GLU A 96 0.20 -25.71 26.37
N LEU A 97 -0.49 -24.86 27.14
CA LEU A 97 -0.19 -23.44 27.26
C LEU A 97 0.61 -23.18 28.54
N ASP A 98 1.91 -22.94 28.39
CA ASP A 98 2.77 -22.53 29.49
C ASP A 98 2.53 -21.06 29.84
N VAL A 99 2.18 -20.79 31.10
CA VAL A 99 1.97 -19.43 31.63
C VAL A 99 2.74 -19.22 32.94
N ASN A 100 3.42 -18.08 33.03
CA ASN A 100 4.01 -17.61 34.28
C ASN A 100 3.03 -16.65 34.95
N ILE A 101 2.61 -16.98 36.18
CA ILE A 101 1.62 -16.20 36.93
C ILE A 101 2.27 -15.69 38.21
N ASP A 102 2.22 -14.37 38.39
CA ASP A 102 2.75 -13.71 39.60
C ASP A 102 1.67 -13.56 40.67
N GLU A 103 0.43 -13.25 40.27
CA GLU A 103 -0.69 -12.96 41.17
C GLU A 103 -2.03 -13.53 40.66
N ILE A 104 -2.85 -14.06 41.57
CA ILE A 104 -4.22 -14.50 41.30
C ILE A 104 -5.15 -13.91 42.35
N GLY A 105 -6.14 -13.13 41.92
CA GLY A 105 -7.22 -12.65 42.79
C GLY A 105 -6.77 -11.81 43.99
N GLY A 106 -5.68 -11.04 43.88
CA GLY A 106 -5.14 -10.24 44.99
C GLY A 106 -3.99 -10.89 45.76
N GLY A 107 -3.62 -12.15 45.45
CA GLY A 107 -2.62 -12.92 46.18
C GLY A 107 -1.46 -13.39 45.31
N TRP A 108 -0.23 -13.19 45.80
CA TRP A 108 0.98 -13.67 45.15
C TRP A 108 1.04 -15.20 45.07
N VAL A 109 1.57 -15.72 43.96
CA VAL A 109 1.77 -17.16 43.73
C VAL A 109 3.21 -17.54 44.07
N SER A 110 3.39 -18.67 44.75
CA SER A 110 4.73 -19.19 45.11
C SER A 110 5.09 -20.44 44.30
N ASN A 111 6.35 -20.54 43.89
CA ASN A 111 6.86 -21.69 43.12
C ASN A 111 6.60 -23.04 43.81
N GLY A 112 6.00 -23.98 43.07
CA GLY A 112 5.86 -25.39 43.47
C GLY A 112 4.72 -25.71 44.45
N GLY A 113 3.93 -24.72 44.89
CA GLY A 113 2.75 -24.93 45.72
C GLY A 113 1.48 -25.18 44.88
N PRO A 114 0.47 -25.90 45.41
CA PRO A 114 -0.79 -26.10 44.73
C PRO A 114 -1.57 -24.78 44.59
N ILE A 115 -2.12 -24.52 43.41
CA ILE A 115 -3.00 -23.37 43.15
C ILE A 115 -4.40 -23.69 43.67
N ARG A 116 -4.94 -22.81 44.53
CA ARG A 116 -6.30 -22.94 45.06
C ARG A 116 -7.30 -22.52 43.99
N VAL A 117 -8.04 -23.49 43.44
CA VAL A 117 -9.13 -23.24 42.50
C VAL A 117 -10.48 -23.43 43.20
N LYS A 118 -11.47 -22.63 42.79
CA LYS A 118 -12.87 -22.88 43.17
C LYS A 118 -13.45 -23.86 42.16
N VAL A 119 -13.88 -25.02 42.64
CA VAL A 119 -14.65 -25.97 41.83
C VAL A 119 -16.13 -25.65 42.05
N GLU A 120 -16.86 -25.44 40.96
CA GLU A 120 -18.33 -25.33 40.96
C GLU A 120 -18.98 -26.67 40.59
#